data_AF-A0AAV1LUD4-F1
#
_entry.id   AF-A0AAV1LUD4-F1
#
_cell.length_a   1.000
_cell.length_b   1.000
_cell.length_c   1.000
_cell.angle_alpha   90.00
_cell.angle_beta   90.00
_cell.angle_gamma   90.00
#
_symmetry.space_group_name_H-M   'P 1'
#
loop_
_entity.id
_entity.type
_entity.pdbx_description
1 polymer ?
#
loop_
_entity_poly.entity_id
_entity_poly.type
_entity_poly.pdbx_seq_one_letter_code
_entity_poly.pdbx_strand_id
1 'polypeptide(L)'
;MFWGNSVDREKVFKAQKKCIRAIKNLHWTDSCKPHFKELQILTFPCLFIYETAVFVYRNLSLFENLNNKRYPLRLKVQQSKSVKMRKSIFCLSIPIYNKIPNDIKKINNIQTFKKSLKTLLINKSYYSINEYLNDIEIT
;
A
#
# COMPACT_ATOMS: atom_id res chain seq x y z
N MET A 1 0.44 9.72 -6.40
CA MET A 1 -0.06 8.42 -6.89
C MET A 1 0.58 8.02 -8.21
N PHE A 2 0.54 8.84 -9.28
CA PHE A 2 1.06 8.49 -10.62
C PHE A 2 2.53 8.02 -10.70
N TRP A 3 3.38 8.48 -9.79
CA TRP A 3 4.80 8.14 -9.72
C TRP A 3 5.10 6.75 -9.14
N GLY A 4 4.20 6.14 -8.35
CA GLY A 4 4.54 4.91 -7.63
C GLY A 4 4.61 3.64 -8.50
N ASN A 5 4.04 3.68 -9.71
CA ASN A 5 4.15 2.61 -10.70
C ASN A 5 5.04 2.98 -11.91
N SER A 6 5.93 3.97 -11.74
CA SER A 6 6.88 4.35 -12.78
C SER A 6 8.01 3.32 -12.90
N VAL A 7 8.75 3.36 -14.02
CA VAL A 7 9.91 2.49 -14.26
C VAL A 7 11.04 2.80 -13.26
N ASP A 8 11.17 4.06 -12.85
CA ASP A 8 12.23 4.51 -11.93
C ASP A 8 11.94 4.26 -10.45
N ARG A 9 10.80 3.64 -10.10
CA ARG A 9 10.45 3.30 -8.70
C ARG A 9 11.56 2.55 -7.97
N GLU A 10 12.28 1.68 -8.68
CA GLU A 10 13.37 0.90 -8.10
C GLU A 10 14.58 1.77 -7.77
N LYS A 11 14.90 2.77 -8.61
CA LYS A 11 15.99 3.72 -8.34
C LYS A 11 15.69 4.56 -7.11
N VAL A 12 14.46 5.07 -6.99
CA VAL A 12 14.03 5.85 -5.82
C VAL A 12 14.07 4.99 -4.56
N PHE A 13 13.59 3.74 -4.62
CA PHE A 13 13.63 2.87 -3.45
C PHE A 13 15.06 2.45 -3.07
N LYS A 14 15.95 2.23 -4.04
CA LYS A 14 17.40 2.02 -3.78
C LYS A 14 18.01 3.23 -3.09
N ALA A 15 17.71 4.45 -3.54
CA ALA A 15 18.18 5.68 -2.89
C ALA A 15 17.67 5.79 -1.44
N GLN A 16 16.37 5.53 -1.20
CA GLN A 16 15.80 5.52 0.15
C GLN A 16 16.54 4.54 1.07
N LYS A 17 16.83 3.31 0.59
CA LYS A 17 17.59 2.33 1.38
C LYS A 17 19.03 2.78 1.65
N LYS A 18 19.68 3.50 0.73
CA LYS A 18 21.01 4.08 0.97
C LYS A 18 20.97 5.08 2.13
N CYS A 19 19.96 5.95 2.18
CA CYS A 19 19.77 6.86 3.30
C CYS A 19 19.58 6.12 4.63
N ILE A 20 18.73 5.08 4.67
CA ILE A 20 18.54 4.26 5.87
C ILE A 20 19.85 3.60 6.31
N ARG A 21 20.64 3.06 5.38
CA ARG A 21 21.95 2.48 5.69
C ARG A 21 22.92 3.50 6.29
N ALA A 22 22.96 4.72 5.75
CA ALA A 22 23.80 5.79 6.27
C ALA A 22 23.36 6.21 7.68
N ILE A 23 22.05 6.36 7.93
CA ILE A 23 21.51 6.75 9.25
C ILE A 23 21.83 5.69 10.32
N LYS A 24 21.79 4.41 9.96
CA LYS A 24 21.95 3.29 10.88
C LYS A 24 23.34 2.63 10.85
N ASN A 25 24.29 3.19 10.09
CA ASN A 25 25.63 2.64 9.87
C ASN A 25 25.60 1.14 9.54
N LEU A 26 24.72 0.75 8.61
CA LEU A 26 24.52 -0.66 8.25
C LEU A 26 25.53 -1.13 7.21
N HIS A 27 25.90 -2.40 7.29
CA HIS A 27 26.70 -3.05 6.26
C HIS A 27 25.90 -3.24 4.97
N TRP A 28 26.58 -3.49 3.85
CA TRP A 28 25.94 -3.62 2.54
C TRP A 28 25.03 -4.85 2.44
N THR A 29 25.35 -5.92 3.18
CA THR A 29 24.54 -7.16 3.28
C THR A 29 23.35 -7.02 4.23
N ASP A 30 23.37 -6.06 5.15
CA ASP A 30 22.36 -5.96 6.19
C ASP A 30 21.01 -5.56 5.60
N SER A 31 19.97 -6.14 6.18
CA SER A 31 18.60 -5.82 5.81
C SER A 31 18.18 -4.47 6.38
N CYS A 32 17.78 -3.55 5.50
CA CYS A 32 17.16 -2.28 5.93
C CYS A 32 15.74 -2.45 6.48
N LYS A 33 15.12 -3.62 6.32
CA LYS A 33 13.69 -3.84 6.59
C LYS A 33 13.30 -3.55 8.06
N PRO A 34 13.98 -4.12 9.07
CA PRO A 34 13.67 -3.82 10.48
C PRO A 34 13.86 -2.34 10.83
N HIS A 35 14.81 -1.67 10.19
CA HIS A 35 15.15 -0.27 10.44
C HIS A 35 14.08 0.71 9.94
N PHE A 36 13.31 0.35 8.91
CA PHE A 36 12.13 1.13 8.52
C PHE A 36 11.09 1.18 9.63
N LYS A 37 10.83 0.04 10.29
CA LYS A 37 9.91 -0.06 11.42
C LYS A 37 10.45 0.72 12.63
N GLU A 38 11.73 0.55 12.95
CA GLU A 38 12.38 1.25 14.05
C GLU A 38 12.30 2.78 13.90
N LEU A 39 12.61 3.29 12.71
CA LEU A 39 12.58 4.73 12.40
C LEU A 39 11.17 5.28 12.16
N GLN A 40 10.13 4.43 12.18
CA GLN A 40 8.75 4.80 11.85
C GLN A 40 8.60 5.41 10.44
N ILE A 41 9.39 4.89 9.48
CA ILE A 41 9.41 5.35 8.09
C ILE A 41 8.71 4.32 7.20
N LEU A 42 7.81 4.80 6.33
CA LEU A 42 7.24 3.97 5.28
C LEU A 42 8.29 3.68 4.20
N THR A 43 8.39 2.43 3.77
CA THR A 43 9.09 2.10 2.52
C THR A 43 8.39 2.77 1.35
N PHE A 44 9.11 3.02 0.25
CA PHE A 44 8.53 3.61 -0.96
C PHE A 44 7.28 2.86 -1.47
N PRO A 45 7.25 1.50 -1.55
CA PRO A 45 6.05 0.75 -1.90
C PRO A 45 4.90 0.96 -0.92
N CYS A 46 5.18 0.94 0.39
CA CYS A 46 4.17 1.22 1.41
C CYS A 46 3.60 2.64 1.31
N LEU A 47 4.42 3.63 0.95
CA LEU A 47 3.97 5.00 0.71
C LEU A 47 3.00 5.05 -0.48
N PHE A 48 3.30 4.34 -1.56
CA PHE A 48 2.37 4.23 -2.69
C PHE A 48 1.04 3.57 -2.27
N ILE A 49 1.10 2.43 -1.56
CA ILE A 49 -0.08 1.72 -1.04
C ILE A 49 -0.92 2.62 -0.12
N TYR A 50 -0.26 3.40 0.75
CA TYR A 50 -0.92 4.33 1.66
C TYR A 50 -1.69 5.41 0.89
N GLU A 51 -1.01 6.09 -0.05
CA GLU A 51 -1.65 7.13 -0.87
C GLU A 51 -2.78 6.57 -1.73
N THR A 52 -2.61 5.35 -2.28
CA THR A 52 -3.65 4.73 -3.10
C THR A 52 -4.88 4.36 -2.29
N ALA A 53 -4.70 3.80 -1.10
CA ALA A 53 -5.79 3.45 -0.19
C ALA A 53 -6.53 4.68 0.32
N VAL A 54 -5.80 5.74 0.70
CA VAL A 54 -6.38 7.01 1.14
C VAL A 54 -7.20 7.65 0.01
N PHE A 55 -6.72 7.57 -1.24
CA PHE A 55 -7.46 8.05 -2.39
C PHE A 55 -8.79 7.30 -2.56
N VAL A 56 -8.79 5.97 -2.46
CA VAL A 56 -10.02 5.17 -2.56
C VAL A 56 -10.99 5.52 -1.43
N TYR A 57 -10.50 5.58 -0.20
CA TYR A 57 -11.31 5.93 0.97
C TYR A 57 -12.02 7.29 0.82
N ARG A 58 -11.32 8.29 0.29
CA ARG A 58 -11.89 9.64 0.07
C ARG A 58 -12.94 9.68 -1.05
N ASN A 59 -12.86 8.76 -1.99
CA ASN A 59 -13.67 8.74 -3.20
C ASN A 59 -14.50 7.45 -3.31
N LEU A 60 -14.95 6.89 -2.18
CA LEU A 60 -15.71 5.63 -2.17
C LEU A 60 -16.93 5.66 -3.09
N SER A 61 -17.56 6.83 -3.27
CA SER A 61 -18.68 7.03 -4.19
C SER A 61 -18.35 6.77 -5.66
N LEU A 62 -17.08 6.84 -6.07
CA LEU A 62 -16.65 6.56 -7.45
C LEU A 62 -16.50 5.06 -7.73
N PHE A 63 -16.59 4.21 -6.70
CA PHE A 63 -16.36 2.78 -6.83
C PHE A 63 -17.66 1.99 -6.57
N GLU A 64 -17.90 0.98 -7.40
CA GLU A 64 -19.02 0.07 -7.19
C GLU A 64 -18.70 -0.91 -6.04
N ASN A 65 -19.66 -1.09 -5.14
CA ASN A 65 -19.58 -2.16 -4.16
C ASN A 65 -19.76 -3.53 -4.83
N LEU A 66 -19.07 -4.53 -4.31
CA LEU A 66 -19.38 -5.91 -4.63
C LEU A 66 -20.74 -6.22 -3.98
N ASN A 67 -21.80 -6.40 -4.78
CA ASN A 67 -23.14 -6.74 -4.30
C ASN A 67 -23.19 -8.16 -3.69
N ASN A 68 -22.44 -8.38 -2.62
CA ASN A 68 -22.29 -9.66 -1.96
C ASN A 68 -22.53 -9.48 -0.46
N LYS A 69 -23.61 -10.08 0.04
CA LYS A 69 -24.02 -10.02 1.45
C LYS A 69 -22.94 -10.54 2.40
N ARG A 70 -22.04 -11.42 1.94
CA ARG A 70 -20.94 -11.97 2.74
C ARG A 70 -19.76 -11.02 2.93
N TYR A 71 -19.57 -10.04 2.04
CA TYR A 71 -18.41 -9.14 2.06
C TYR A 71 -18.80 -7.68 1.73
N PRO A 72 -19.53 -7.00 2.64
CA PRO A 72 -20.14 -5.70 2.35
C PRO A 72 -19.13 -4.57 2.12
N LEU A 73 -17.89 -4.72 2.59
CA LEU A 73 -16.82 -3.72 2.49
C LEU A 73 -15.85 -3.97 1.31
N ARG A 74 -16.17 -4.91 0.41
CA ARG A 74 -15.37 -5.16 -0.79
C ARG A 74 -15.91 -4.36 -1.95
N LEU A 75 -15.02 -3.64 -2.61
CA LEU A 75 -15.28 -2.96 -3.86
C LEU A 75 -15.14 -3.96 -5.02
N LYS A 76 -15.95 -3.78 -6.07
CA LYS A 76 -15.94 -4.60 -7.28
C LYS A 76 -14.69 -4.28 -8.11
N VAL A 77 -13.83 -5.27 -8.29
CA VAL A 77 -12.61 -5.11 -9.11
C VAL A 77 -13.01 -4.96 -10.58
N GLN A 78 -12.71 -3.82 -11.18
CA GLN A 78 -12.82 -3.66 -12.63
C GLN A 78 -11.73 -4.47 -13.34
N GLN A 79 -12.12 -5.59 -13.95
CA GLN A 79 -11.20 -6.40 -14.75
C GLN A 79 -11.07 -5.80 -16.15
N SER A 80 -9.91 -5.21 -16.45
CA SER A 80 -9.58 -4.85 -17.82
C SER A 80 -8.81 -5.98 -18.51
N LYS A 81 -9.17 -6.27 -19.78
CA LYS A 81 -8.46 -7.24 -20.62
C LYS A 81 -7.03 -6.77 -20.97
N SER A 82 -6.79 -5.46 -20.99
CA SER A 82 -5.49 -4.89 -21.33
C SER A 82 -4.50 -4.95 -20.16
N VAL A 83 -3.28 -5.45 -20.42
CA VAL A 83 -2.17 -5.48 -19.44
C VAL A 83 -1.81 -4.07 -18.96
N LYS A 84 -1.79 -3.08 -19.87
CA LYS A 84 -1.49 -1.68 -19.55
C LYS A 84 -2.52 -1.11 -18.58
N MET A 85 -3.79 -1.40 -18.82
CA MET A 85 -4.89 -0.97 -17.95
C MET A 85 -4.86 -1.70 -16.61
N ARG A 86 -4.52 -3.00 -16.56
CA ARG A 86 -4.34 -3.73 -15.29
C ARG A 86 -3.25 -3.13 -14.41
N LYS A 87 -2.20 -2.58 -15.02
CA LYS A 87 -1.13 -1.85 -14.32
C LYS A 87 -1.51 -0.39 -14.02
N SER A 88 -2.65 0.09 -14.50
CA SER A 88 -3.11 1.43 -14.15
C SER A 88 -3.36 1.52 -12.65
N ILE A 89 -3.13 2.71 -12.11
CA ILE A 89 -3.40 3.01 -10.71
C ILE A 89 -4.86 2.77 -10.36
N PHE A 90 -5.77 3.05 -11.29
CA PHE A 90 -7.19 2.83 -11.08
C PHE A 90 -7.48 1.35 -10.83
N CYS A 91 -7.00 0.46 -11.70
CA CYS A 91 -7.17 -0.98 -11.52
C CYS A 91 -6.43 -1.54 -10.29
N LEU A 92 -5.28 -0.97 -9.91
CA LEU A 92 -4.52 -1.40 -8.73
C LEU A 92 -5.10 -0.86 -7.42
N SER A 93 -5.83 0.25 -7.43
CA SER A 93 -6.35 0.90 -6.23
C SER A 93 -7.39 0.04 -5.50
N ILE A 94 -8.27 -0.64 -6.25
CA ILE A 94 -9.33 -1.49 -5.72
C ILE A 94 -8.78 -2.72 -4.97
N PRO A 95 -7.90 -3.57 -5.56
CA PRO A 95 -7.33 -4.70 -4.84
C PRO A 95 -6.48 -4.25 -3.64
N ILE A 96 -5.79 -3.11 -3.75
CA ILE A 96 -5.07 -2.54 -2.61
C ILE A 96 -6.03 -2.22 -1.47
N TYR A 97 -7.09 -1.45 -1.73
CA TYR A 97 -8.06 -1.08 -0.71
C TYR A 97 -8.76 -2.32 -0.13
N ASN A 98 -9.16 -3.26 -0.99
CA ASN A 98 -9.84 -4.49 -0.58
C ASN A 98 -9.00 -5.38 0.34
N LYS A 99 -7.67 -5.31 0.28
CA LYS A 99 -6.77 -6.09 1.13
C LYS A 99 -6.63 -5.53 2.56
N ILE A 100 -7.02 -4.28 2.80
CA ILE A 100 -6.98 -3.66 4.13
C ILE A 100 -7.93 -4.42 5.10
N PRO A 101 -7.54 -4.61 6.38
CA PRO A 101 -8.42 -5.24 7.38
C PRO A 101 -9.73 -4.49 7.53
N ASN A 102 -10.81 -5.21 7.77
CA ASN A 102 -12.14 -4.60 7.91
C ASN A 102 -12.20 -3.62 9.10
N ASP A 103 -11.45 -3.87 10.16
CA ASP A 103 -11.40 -3.00 11.34
C ASP A 103 -10.88 -1.60 10.99
N ILE A 104 -9.91 -1.52 10.07
CA ILE A 104 -9.39 -0.24 9.58
C ILE A 104 -10.38 0.39 8.59
N LYS A 105 -11.00 -0.39 7.70
CA LYS A 105 -11.96 0.13 6.71
C LYS A 105 -13.22 0.73 7.34
N LYS A 106 -13.67 0.20 8.46
CA LYS A 106 -14.87 0.66 9.19
C LYS A 106 -14.67 2.00 9.90
N ILE A 107 -13.43 2.49 9.98
CA ILE A 107 -13.15 3.77 10.62
C ILE A 107 -13.77 4.89 9.78
N ASN A 108 -14.67 5.68 10.36
CA ASN A 108 -15.37 6.78 9.67
C ASN A 108 -14.54 8.08 9.59
N ASN A 109 -13.59 8.28 10.50
CA ASN A 109 -12.74 9.47 10.49
C ASN A 109 -11.45 9.22 9.67
N ILE A 110 -11.23 10.08 8.67
CA ILE A 110 -10.09 9.99 7.75
C ILE A 110 -8.73 10.04 8.45
N GLN A 111 -8.59 10.83 9.51
CA GLN A 111 -7.31 10.98 10.21
C GLN A 111 -6.97 9.72 11.00
N THR A 112 -7.97 9.13 11.67
CA THR A 112 -7.80 7.84 12.33
C THR A 112 -7.53 6.74 11.32
N PHE A 113 -8.22 6.70 10.17
CA PHE A 113 -7.95 5.74 9.10
C PHE A 113 -6.51 5.84 8.62
N LYS A 114 -6.04 7.06 8.29
CA LYS A 114 -4.67 7.33 7.88
C LYS A 114 -3.65 6.86 8.91
N LYS A 115 -3.88 7.19 10.18
CA LYS A 115 -2.98 6.79 11.27
C LYS A 115 -2.91 5.27 11.40
N SER A 116 -4.05 4.58 11.47
CA SER A 116 -4.11 3.12 11.59
C SER A 116 -3.45 2.41 10.41
N LEU A 117 -3.75 2.86 9.20
CA LEU A 117 -3.17 2.31 7.98
C LEU A 117 -1.65 2.53 7.92
N LYS A 118 -1.18 3.73 8.29
CA LYS A 118 0.25 4.02 8.36
C LYS A 118 0.96 3.09 9.34
N THR A 119 0.41 2.91 10.54
CA THR A 119 0.97 2.00 11.55
C THR A 119 1.04 0.56 11.04
N LEU A 120 -0.02 0.06 10.39
CA LEU A 120 -0.02 -1.28 9.80
C LEU A 120 1.10 -1.44 8.76
N LEU A 121 1.21 -0.48 7.84
CA LEU A 121 2.18 -0.54 6.75
C LEU A 121 3.63 -0.40 7.24
N ILE A 122 3.89 0.43 8.26
CA ILE A 122 5.22 0.53 8.90
C ILE A 122 5.59 -0.80 9.55
N ASN A 123 4.67 -1.41 10.29
CA ASN A 123 4.93 -2.65 11.01
C ASN A 123 5.30 -3.80 10.07
N LYS A 124 4.69 -3.85 8.89
CA LYS A 124 4.93 -4.89 7.89
C LYS A 124 6.07 -4.57 6.92
N SER A 125 6.30 -3.29 6.62
CA SER A 125 7.44 -2.76 5.83
C SER A 125 7.63 -3.42 4.45
N TYR A 126 6.57 -3.53 3.65
CA TYR A 126 6.59 -4.17 2.33
C TYR A 126 7.59 -3.52 1.34
N TYR A 127 8.33 -4.34 0.59
CA TYR A 127 9.29 -3.91 -0.44
C TYR A 127 8.69 -3.98 -1.85
N SER A 128 7.47 -4.50 -1.99
CA SER A 128 6.71 -4.42 -3.24
C SER A 128 5.20 -4.43 -3.00
N ILE A 129 4.43 -4.00 -4.02
CA ILE A 129 2.96 -4.10 -3.99
C ILE A 129 2.53 -5.56 -3.98
N ASN A 130 3.23 -6.44 -4.71
CA ASN A 130 2.92 -7.86 -4.75
C ASN A 130 3.08 -8.52 -3.39
N GLU A 131 4.12 -8.15 -2.63
CA GLU A 131 4.32 -8.63 -1.25
C GLU A 131 3.13 -8.26 -0.36
N TYR A 132 2.60 -7.04 -0.49
CA TYR A 132 1.40 -6.61 0.22
C TYR A 132 0.14 -7.39 -0.20
N LEU A 133 -0.08 -7.58 -1.50
CA LEU A 133 -1.27 -8.25 -2.02
C LEU A 133 -1.27 -9.76 -1.67
N ASN A 134 -0.09 -10.37 -1.59
CA ASN A 134 0.08 -11.79 -1.30
C ASN A 134 0.20 -12.12 0.20
N ASP A 135 0.32 -11.11 1.07
CA ASP A 135 0.41 -11.34 2.52
C ASP A 135 -0.94 -11.85 3.08
N ILE A 136 -0.95 -13.07 3.60
CA ILE A 136 -2.17 -13.74 4.07
C ILE A 136 -2.64 -13.17 5.42
N GLU A 137 -1.72 -12.62 6.21
CA GLU A 137 -1.96 -12.22 7.61
C GLU A 137 -2.72 -10.88 7.76
N ILE A 138 -3.01 -10.16 6.67
CA ILE A 138 -3.70 -8.85 6.72
C ILE A 138 -5.23 -9.00 6.60
N THR A 139 -5.70 -10.07 5.98
CA THR A 139 -7.12 -10.26 5.60
C THR A 139 -7.92 -10.96 6.66
#